data_AF-A0A8H7LDK5-F1
#
_entry.id   AF-A0A8H7LDK5-F1
#
_cell.length_a   1.000
_cell.length_b   1.000
_cell.length_c   1.000
_cell.angle_alpha   90.00
_cell.angle_beta   90.00
_cell.angle_gamma   90.00
#
_symmetry.space_group_name_H-M   'P 1'
#
loop_
_entity.id
_entity.type
_entity.pdbx_description
1 polymer ?
#
loop_
_entity_poly.entity_id
_entity_poly.type
_entity_poly.pdbx_seq_one_letter_code
_entity_poly.pdbx_strand_id
1 'polypeptide(L)'
;METVADGWLPRAVAEKVSQVQYKSLSRKKQEALLPLTPRRFQEICPEVESVKRWEKFWKVLYKEEWILRHDLTALHLFNFGSYVPLFDVVGDMSVMRCHLCLSQTTKDGILAHIYNQCETTSIWWQQIGPEGPMHLNSMLAPVNASSDNLRKLNWFVKTVKNVYSLRRRESPDGLALLTLLLRELKRQVGEVQPLGR
;
A
#
# COMPACT_ATOMS: atom_id res chain seq x y z
N MET A 1 14.72 -27.04 -23.85
CA MET A 1 14.92 -26.88 -22.40
C MET A 1 15.36 -25.46 -22.16
N GLU A 2 14.45 -24.58 -21.77
CA GLU A 2 14.76 -23.36 -21.00
C GLU A 2 13.56 -23.12 -20.08
N THR A 3 13.66 -23.71 -18.89
CA THR A 3 12.79 -23.46 -17.74
C THR A 3 13.17 -22.10 -17.17
N VAL A 4 12.32 -21.09 -17.37
CA VAL A 4 12.38 -19.85 -16.59
C VAL A 4 11.32 -19.94 -15.52
N ALA A 5 11.78 -20.15 -14.29
CA ALA A 5 10.95 -20.28 -13.11
C ALA A 5 10.11 -19.01 -12.85
N ASP A 6 8.82 -19.27 -12.65
CA ASP A 6 7.81 -18.51 -11.90
C ASP A 6 8.23 -17.14 -11.33
N GLY A 7 8.02 -16.10 -12.12
CA GLY A 7 7.86 -14.73 -11.65
C GLY A 7 6.43 -14.28 -11.95
N TRP A 8 5.55 -14.28 -10.94
CA TRP A 8 4.12 -13.93 -11.05
C TRP A 8 3.84 -12.42 -11.27
N LEU A 9 4.45 -11.86 -12.30
CA LEU A 9 4.13 -10.58 -12.92
C LEU A 9 4.30 -10.77 -14.44
N PRO A 10 3.24 -10.60 -15.26
CA PRO A 10 3.40 -10.58 -16.71
C PRO A 10 4.44 -9.52 -17.09
N ARG A 11 5.36 -9.84 -17.99
CA ARG A 11 6.42 -8.92 -18.48
C ARG A 11 5.87 -7.54 -18.85
N ALA A 12 4.67 -7.51 -19.44
CA ALA A 12 3.95 -6.29 -19.80
C ALA A 12 3.56 -5.38 -18.61
N VAL A 13 3.36 -5.94 -17.40
CA VAL A 13 3.04 -5.19 -16.17
C VAL A 13 4.32 -4.62 -15.57
N ALA A 14 5.40 -5.40 -15.51
CA ALA A 14 6.72 -4.88 -15.12
C ALA A 14 7.18 -3.78 -16.09
N GLU A 15 6.94 -3.96 -17.39
CA GLU A 15 7.19 -2.96 -18.42
C GLU A 15 6.31 -1.71 -18.26
N LYS A 16 5.01 -1.84 -17.95
CA LYS A 16 4.15 -0.67 -17.67
C LYS A 16 4.57 0.09 -16.41
N VAL A 17 5.02 -0.61 -15.38
CA VAL A 17 5.57 0.01 -14.15
C VAL A 17 6.92 0.68 -14.42
N SER A 18 7.77 0.10 -15.28
CA SER A 18 9.04 0.71 -15.70
C SER A 18 8.89 1.80 -16.78
N GLN A 19 7.78 1.79 -17.52
CA GLN A 19 7.43 2.81 -18.53
C GLN A 19 6.83 4.07 -17.91
N VAL A 20 6.52 4.06 -16.61
CA VAL A 20 6.42 5.30 -15.84
C VAL A 20 7.83 5.86 -15.73
N GLN A 21 8.32 6.46 -16.81
CA GLN A 21 9.45 7.39 -16.74
C GLN A 21 9.02 8.51 -15.81
N TYR A 22 9.49 8.46 -14.57
CA TYR A 22 9.40 9.58 -13.65
C TYR A 22 10.25 10.72 -14.22
N LYS A 23 9.64 11.48 -15.13
CA LYS A 23 10.19 12.75 -15.64
C LYS A 23 10.23 13.72 -14.47
N SER A 24 11.28 14.52 -14.41
CA SER A 24 11.68 15.30 -13.23
C SER A 24 10.51 15.95 -12.48
N LEU A 25 10.57 15.79 -11.16
CA LEU A 25 9.61 16.21 -10.13
C LEU A 25 9.71 17.73 -9.86
N SER A 26 9.72 18.55 -10.91
CA SER A 26 9.72 20.00 -10.72
C SER A 26 8.38 20.44 -10.12
N ARG A 27 8.42 21.21 -9.02
CA ARG A 27 7.28 21.85 -8.34
C ARG A 27 6.18 22.34 -9.31
N LYS A 28 6.60 23.04 -10.36
CA LYS A 28 5.73 23.67 -11.37
C LYS A 28 4.95 22.66 -12.23
N LYS A 29 5.47 21.45 -12.44
CA LYS A 29 4.76 20.38 -13.16
C LYS A 29 3.76 19.65 -12.26
N GLN A 30 4.08 19.44 -10.98
CA GLN A 30 3.19 18.76 -10.05
C GLN A 30 2.02 19.65 -9.57
N GLU A 31 2.25 20.95 -9.36
CA GLU A 31 1.18 21.91 -9.03
C GLU A 31 0.16 22.06 -10.17
N ALA A 32 0.55 21.74 -11.40
CA ALA A 32 -0.34 21.72 -12.58
C ALA A 32 -1.08 20.38 -12.76
N LEU A 33 -0.72 19.34 -12.01
CA LEU A 33 -1.41 18.05 -12.05
C LEU A 33 -2.62 18.10 -11.12
N LEU A 34 -3.74 17.55 -11.60
CA LEU A 34 -4.91 17.34 -10.75
C LEU A 34 -4.54 16.42 -9.57
N PRO A 35 -5.15 16.61 -8.39
CA PRO A 35 -5.14 15.66 -7.30
C PRO A 35 -5.37 14.26 -7.84
N LEU A 36 -4.40 13.38 -7.62
CA LEU A 36 -4.53 12.00 -8.06
C LEU A 36 -5.40 11.29 -7.05
N THR A 37 -6.66 11.09 -7.42
CA THR A 37 -7.52 10.14 -6.74
C THR A 37 -7.20 8.76 -7.32
N PRO A 38 -6.70 7.81 -6.51
CA PRO A 38 -6.38 6.48 -7.01
C PRO A 38 -7.67 5.81 -7.50
N ARG A 39 -7.84 5.74 -8.83
CA ARG A 39 -9.01 5.10 -9.47
C ARG A 39 -9.24 3.68 -8.93
N ARG A 40 -8.13 2.95 -8.75
CA ARG A 40 -8.09 1.60 -8.17
C ARG A 40 -8.70 1.51 -6.76
N PHE A 41 -8.64 2.60 -5.99
CA PHE A 41 -9.24 2.66 -4.66
C PHE A 41 -10.65 3.24 -4.65
N GLN A 42 -11.01 4.08 -5.62
CA GLN A 42 -12.40 4.56 -5.78
C GLN A 42 -13.37 3.40 -6.03
N GLU A 43 -12.91 2.32 -6.66
CA GLU A 43 -13.67 1.09 -6.86
C GLU A 43 -14.04 0.37 -5.55
N ILE A 44 -13.22 0.53 -4.51
CA ILE A 44 -13.37 -0.18 -3.21
C ILE A 44 -13.86 0.77 -2.12
N CYS A 45 -13.65 2.07 -2.31
CA CYS A 45 -14.07 3.11 -1.39
C CYS A 45 -14.62 4.30 -2.18
N PRO A 46 -15.89 4.23 -2.62
CA PRO A 46 -16.52 5.31 -3.40
C PRO A 46 -16.67 6.61 -2.60
N GLU A 47 -16.66 6.54 -1.26
CA GLU A 47 -16.69 7.70 -0.34
C GLU A 47 -15.48 8.65 -0.48
N VAL A 48 -14.47 8.25 -1.26
CA VAL A 48 -13.24 8.98 -1.55
C VAL A 48 -13.44 10.17 -2.52
N GLU A 49 -14.66 10.40 -3.02
CA GLU A 49 -15.03 11.42 -4.03
C GLU A 49 -14.75 12.90 -3.68
N SER A 50 -14.32 13.23 -2.44
CA SER A 50 -14.02 14.62 -2.06
C SER A 50 -12.69 15.13 -2.63
N VAL A 51 -12.73 15.70 -3.84
CA VAL A 51 -11.55 16.30 -4.52
C VAL A 51 -10.83 17.31 -3.62
N LYS A 52 -11.55 18.14 -2.86
CA LYS A 52 -10.98 19.16 -1.95
C LYS A 52 -10.12 18.54 -0.84
N ARG A 53 -10.54 17.38 -0.29
CA ARG A 53 -9.77 16.66 0.75
C ARG A 53 -8.43 16.20 0.18
N TRP A 54 -8.46 15.63 -1.03
CA TRP A 54 -7.28 15.20 -1.75
C TRP A 54 -6.34 16.34 -2.10
N GLU A 55 -6.85 17.46 -2.61
CA GLU A 55 -6.05 18.67 -2.88
C GLU A 55 -5.26 19.13 -1.65
N LYS A 56 -5.93 19.21 -0.50
CA LYS A 56 -5.31 19.63 0.75
C LYS A 56 -4.24 18.63 1.18
N PHE A 57 -4.55 17.34 1.14
CA PHE A 57 -3.59 16.28 1.48
C PHE A 57 -2.36 16.30 0.57
N TRP A 58 -2.53 16.38 -0.76
CA TRP A 58 -1.42 16.40 -1.71
C TRP A 58 -0.50 17.60 -1.50
N LYS A 59 -1.03 18.78 -1.16
CA LYS A 59 -0.22 19.95 -0.79
C LYS A 59 0.63 19.71 0.46
N VAL A 60 0.07 19.02 1.46
CA VAL A 60 0.80 18.69 2.70
C VAL A 60 1.88 17.64 2.42
N LEU A 61 1.52 16.57 1.73
CA LEU A 61 2.45 15.49 1.40
C LEU A 61 3.62 16.00 0.55
N TYR A 62 3.34 16.90 -0.41
CA TYR A 62 4.36 17.61 -1.19
C TYR A 62 5.32 18.40 -0.29
N LYS A 63 4.80 19.20 0.64
CA LYS A 63 5.63 19.98 1.56
C LYS A 63 6.55 19.08 2.38
N GLU A 64 6.03 17.99 2.93
CA GLU A 64 6.80 17.05 3.74
C GLU A 64 7.91 16.34 2.94
N GLU A 65 7.63 15.90 1.71
CA GLU A 65 8.62 15.19 0.91
C GLU A 65 9.65 16.12 0.25
N TRP A 66 9.20 17.22 -0.34
CA TRP A 66 10.06 18.06 -1.20
C TRP A 66 10.77 19.17 -0.46
N ILE A 67 10.07 19.79 0.49
CA ILE A 67 10.60 20.93 1.25
C ILE A 67 11.34 20.40 2.48
N LEU A 68 10.74 19.46 3.20
CA LEU A 68 11.30 18.92 4.44
C LEU A 68 12.15 17.66 4.23
N ARG A 69 12.22 17.13 3.00
CA ARG A 69 13.07 15.98 2.61
C ARG A 69 12.74 14.70 3.38
N HIS A 70 11.48 14.50 3.79
CA HIS A 70 11.04 13.24 4.38
C HIS A 70 10.73 12.21 3.28
N ASP A 71 11.30 11.01 3.37
CA ASP A 71 10.93 9.93 2.45
C ASP A 71 9.52 9.40 2.77
N LEU A 72 8.54 9.87 1.99
CA LEU A 72 7.14 9.45 2.04
C LEU A 72 6.73 8.72 0.75
N THR A 73 7.71 8.15 0.04
CA THR A 73 7.51 7.54 -1.28
C THR A 73 6.46 6.42 -1.24
N ALA A 74 6.44 5.60 -0.19
CA ALA A 74 5.49 4.50 -0.11
C ALA A 74 4.05 5.01 0.09
N LEU A 75 3.86 6.04 0.92
CA LEU A 75 2.56 6.69 1.08
C LEU A 75 2.09 7.36 -0.22
N HIS A 76 3.01 7.99 -0.97
CA HIS A 76 2.73 8.47 -2.33
C HIS A 76 2.22 7.33 -3.22
N LEU A 77 3.04 6.30 -3.42
CA LEU A 77 2.72 5.16 -4.30
C LEU A 77 1.44 4.42 -3.87
N PHE A 78 1.16 4.38 -2.58
CA PHE A 78 -0.08 3.86 -2.04
C PHE A 78 -1.26 4.70 -2.51
N ASN A 79 -1.20 6.03 -2.34
CA ASN A 79 -2.23 6.93 -2.86
C ASN A 79 -2.31 6.97 -4.41
N PHE A 80 -1.37 6.34 -5.13
CA PHE A 80 -1.47 6.07 -6.57
C PHE A 80 -2.10 4.70 -6.91
N GLY A 81 -2.29 3.83 -5.92
CA GLY A 81 -2.76 2.46 -6.12
C GLY A 81 -1.68 1.49 -6.62
N SER A 82 -0.43 1.93 -6.79
CA SER A 82 0.69 1.10 -7.27
C SER A 82 1.42 0.35 -6.15
N TYR A 83 1.23 0.77 -4.90
CA TYR A 83 1.80 0.11 -3.72
C TYR A 83 0.84 -0.88 -3.03
N VAL A 84 -0.30 -1.16 -3.67
CA VAL A 84 -1.37 -1.97 -3.10
C VAL A 84 -1.15 -3.45 -3.43
N PRO A 85 -1.25 -4.37 -2.46
CA PRO A 85 -1.12 -5.81 -2.73
C PRO A 85 -2.23 -6.34 -3.67
N LEU A 86 -1.90 -7.23 -4.60
CA LEU A 86 -2.83 -8.10 -5.35
C LEU A 86 -3.94 -7.49 -6.24
N PHE A 87 -4.04 -6.18 -6.41
CA PHE A 87 -5.10 -5.62 -7.28
C PHE A 87 -4.99 -6.05 -8.76
N ASP A 88 -3.79 -6.40 -9.22
CA ASP A 88 -3.52 -6.81 -10.60
C ASP A 88 -3.48 -8.35 -10.80
N VAL A 89 -4.03 -9.15 -9.87
CA VAL A 89 -4.10 -10.61 -10.07
C VAL A 89 -5.11 -10.95 -11.16
N VAL A 90 -4.60 -11.30 -12.33
CA VAL A 90 -5.37 -11.82 -13.46
C VAL A 90 -5.59 -13.31 -13.19
N GLY A 91 -6.85 -13.69 -12.99
CA GLY A 91 -7.26 -15.05 -12.65
C GLY A 91 -8.73 -15.08 -12.25
N ASP A 92 -9.41 -16.15 -12.63
CA ASP A 92 -10.85 -16.38 -12.42
C ASP A 92 -11.12 -17.06 -11.06
N MET A 93 -10.31 -16.71 -10.05
CA MET A 93 -10.48 -17.25 -8.70
C MET A 93 -11.50 -16.40 -7.96
N SER A 94 -12.69 -16.96 -7.74
CA SER A 94 -13.75 -16.34 -6.94
C SER A 94 -13.36 -16.19 -5.46
N VAL A 95 -12.43 -17.01 -4.98
CA VAL A 95 -11.92 -17.01 -3.62
C VAL A 95 -10.43 -16.73 -3.61
N MET A 96 -10.03 -15.74 -2.82
CA MET A 96 -8.65 -15.35 -2.55
C MET A 96 -8.32 -15.62 -1.08
N ARG A 97 -7.09 -16.01 -0.81
CA ARG A 97 -6.56 -16.14 0.55
C ARG A 97 -5.68 -14.93 0.86
N CYS A 98 -5.90 -14.31 2.01
CA CYS A 98 -5.03 -13.26 2.50
C CYS A 98 -3.68 -13.84 2.92
N HIS A 99 -2.59 -13.47 2.25
CA HIS A 99 -1.24 -13.94 2.62
C HIS A 99 -0.75 -13.45 3.99
N LEU A 100 -1.49 -12.61 4.69
CA LEU A 100 -1.14 -12.14 6.04
C LEU A 100 -1.79 -12.99 7.13
N CYS A 101 -3.12 -13.06 7.16
CA CYS A 101 -3.88 -13.77 8.20
C CYS A 101 -4.49 -15.10 7.74
N LEU A 102 -4.28 -15.49 6.47
CA LEU A 102 -4.76 -16.74 5.87
C LEU A 102 -6.28 -16.89 5.76
N SER A 103 -7.05 -15.87 6.14
CA SER A 103 -8.49 -15.79 5.92
C SER A 103 -8.82 -15.76 4.43
N GLN A 104 -9.93 -16.38 4.07
CA GLN A 104 -10.46 -16.33 2.72
C GLN A 104 -11.41 -15.15 2.54
N THR A 105 -11.40 -14.57 1.34
CA THR A 105 -12.25 -13.45 0.94
C THR A 105 -12.46 -13.51 -0.57
N THR A 106 -13.41 -12.73 -1.09
CA THR A 106 -13.55 -12.57 -2.54
C THR A 106 -12.38 -11.79 -3.12
N LYS A 107 -12.15 -11.94 -4.43
CA LYS A 107 -11.17 -11.15 -5.18
C LYS A 107 -11.41 -9.65 -4.99
N ASP A 108 -12.66 -9.20 -5.10
CA ASP A 108 -13.01 -7.78 -4.97
C ASP A 108 -12.91 -7.30 -3.51
N GLY A 109 -13.06 -8.20 -2.54
CA GLY A 109 -12.99 -7.91 -1.12
C GLY A 109 -11.59 -7.92 -0.50
N ILE A 110 -10.56 -8.42 -1.21
CA ILE A 110 -9.23 -8.65 -0.61
C ILE A 110 -8.58 -7.37 -0.08
N LEU A 111 -8.77 -6.25 -0.77
CA LEU A 111 -8.19 -4.97 -0.34
C LEU A 111 -8.90 -4.40 0.88
N ALA A 112 -10.23 -4.42 0.88
CA ALA A 112 -11.01 -4.04 2.04
C ALA A 112 -10.66 -4.93 3.24
N HIS A 113 -10.48 -6.24 3.02
CA HIS A 113 -10.03 -7.14 4.06
C HIS A 113 -8.66 -6.73 4.62
N ILE A 114 -7.63 -6.54 3.79
CA ILE A 114 -6.27 -6.18 4.24
C ILE A 114 -6.26 -4.90 5.08
N TYR A 115 -7.02 -3.88 4.70
CA TYR A 115 -6.92 -2.55 5.31
C TYR A 115 -8.01 -2.20 6.33
N ASN A 116 -9.08 -3.02 6.44
CA ASN A 116 -10.17 -2.76 7.37
C ASN A 116 -10.41 -3.89 8.38
N GLN A 117 -10.02 -5.14 8.06
CA GLN A 117 -10.47 -6.32 8.82
C GLN A 117 -9.33 -7.27 9.24
N CYS A 118 -8.21 -7.27 8.52
CA CYS A 118 -7.15 -8.24 8.73
C CYS A 118 -6.52 -8.08 10.12
N GLU A 119 -6.53 -9.16 10.90
CA GLU A 119 -6.00 -9.16 12.27
C GLU A 119 -4.50 -8.80 12.29
N THR A 120 -3.74 -9.34 11.33
CA THR A 120 -2.30 -9.05 11.19
C THR A 120 -2.03 -7.57 10.98
N THR A 121 -2.76 -6.91 10.08
CA THR A 121 -2.56 -5.48 9.82
C THR A 121 -3.09 -4.64 10.98
N SER A 122 -4.16 -5.07 11.67
CA SER A 122 -4.67 -4.43 12.88
C SER A 122 -3.60 -4.40 13.99
N ILE A 123 -2.88 -5.50 14.19
CA ILE A 123 -1.76 -5.57 15.13
C ILE A 123 -0.65 -4.58 14.75
N TRP A 124 -0.26 -4.50 13.48
CA TRP A 124 0.74 -3.52 13.05
C TRP A 124 0.27 -2.08 13.17
N TRP A 125 -1.00 -1.80 12.89
CA TRP A 125 -1.59 -0.48 13.06
C TRP A 125 -1.44 -0.01 14.52
N GLN A 126 -1.80 -0.88 15.47
CA GLN A 126 -1.65 -0.59 16.90
C GLN A 126 -0.18 -0.41 17.31
N GLN A 127 0.75 -1.16 16.73
CA GLN A 127 2.18 -1.09 17.07
C GLN A 127 2.87 0.16 16.50
N ILE A 128 2.54 0.56 15.27
CA ILE A 128 3.12 1.74 14.62
C ILE A 128 2.52 3.03 15.20
N GLY A 129 1.28 2.95 15.69
CA GLY A 129 0.54 4.04 16.29
C GLY A 129 0.19 5.23 15.37
N PRO A 130 -0.22 5.04 14.09
CA PRO A 130 -0.92 6.11 13.37
C PRO A 130 -2.23 6.47 14.07
N GLU A 131 -2.68 7.70 13.91
CA GLU A 131 -3.93 8.17 14.50
C GLU A 131 -5.16 7.72 13.69
N GLY A 132 -6.24 7.40 14.42
CA GLY A 132 -7.53 7.02 13.85
C GLY A 132 -7.74 5.51 13.73
N PRO A 133 -8.95 5.08 13.30
CA PRO A 133 -9.24 3.68 13.08
C PRO A 133 -8.51 3.16 11.85
N MET A 134 -8.11 1.88 11.89
CA MET A 134 -7.55 1.17 10.74
C MET A 134 -8.65 0.99 9.68
N HIS A 135 -8.74 1.97 8.79
CA HIS A 135 -9.69 1.98 7.69
C HIS A 135 -9.02 2.58 6.47
N LEU A 136 -9.38 2.09 5.29
CA LEU A 136 -8.81 2.57 4.04
C LEU A 136 -8.96 4.09 3.86
N ASN A 137 -10.10 4.67 4.25
CA ASN A 137 -10.30 6.13 4.28
C ASN A 137 -9.38 6.89 5.24
N SER A 138 -8.87 6.26 6.30
CA SER A 138 -7.90 6.86 7.21
C SER A 138 -6.50 6.87 6.59
N MET A 139 -6.23 5.97 5.64
CA MET A 139 -4.95 5.85 4.95
C MET A 139 -4.90 6.69 3.67
N LEU A 140 -6.05 6.81 2.99
CA LEU A 140 -6.24 7.64 1.80
C LEU A 140 -6.60 9.07 2.19
N ALA A 141 -5.70 10.01 1.93
CA ALA A 141 -5.85 11.41 2.33
C ALA A 141 -6.26 11.57 3.82
N PRO A 142 -5.46 11.12 4.80
CA PRO A 142 -5.78 11.17 6.23
C PRO A 142 -6.27 12.55 6.68
N VAL A 143 -7.24 12.56 7.60
CA VAL A 143 -7.73 13.81 8.21
C VAL A 143 -6.62 14.51 9.00
N ASN A 144 -5.85 13.75 9.79
CA ASN A 144 -4.63 14.24 10.41
C ASN A 144 -3.43 13.99 9.48
N ALA A 145 -2.98 15.02 8.78
CA ALA A 145 -1.79 14.96 7.93
C ALA A 145 -0.55 15.58 8.61
N SER A 146 -0.42 15.48 9.94
CA SER A 146 0.80 15.89 10.62
C SER A 146 2.00 15.07 10.15
N SER A 147 3.20 15.65 10.21
CA SER A 147 4.44 14.98 9.78
C SER A 147 4.62 13.61 10.46
N ASP A 148 4.40 13.54 11.78
CA ASP A 148 4.49 12.29 12.54
C ASP A 148 3.48 11.25 12.04
N ASN A 149 2.21 11.64 11.85
CA ASN A 149 1.19 10.72 11.36
C ASN A 149 1.48 10.23 9.93
N LEU A 150 1.99 11.10 9.05
CA LEU A 150 2.38 10.72 7.70
C LEU A 150 3.55 9.74 7.67
N ARG A 151 4.55 9.92 8.55
CA ARG A 151 5.66 8.97 8.72
C ARG A 151 5.17 7.61 9.19
N LYS A 152 4.25 7.59 10.17
CA LYS A 152 3.63 6.36 10.67
C LYS A 152 2.82 5.64 9.59
N LEU A 153 2.00 6.37 8.82
CA LEU A 153 1.25 5.80 7.71
C LEU A 153 2.18 5.27 6.60
N ASN A 154 3.23 5.99 6.25
CA ASN A 154 4.25 5.54 5.31
C ASN A 154 4.90 4.24 5.79
N TRP A 155 5.28 4.17 7.07
CA TRP A 155 5.85 2.97 7.69
C TRP A 155 4.89 1.78 7.66
N PHE A 156 3.62 2.01 8.01
CA PHE A 156 2.59 0.98 7.97
C PHE A 156 2.42 0.40 6.56
N VAL A 157 2.26 1.28 5.57
CA VAL A 157 2.12 0.92 4.16
C VAL A 157 3.33 0.10 3.67
N LYS A 158 4.57 0.52 4.02
CA LYS A 158 5.80 -0.24 3.71
C LYS A 158 5.78 -1.62 4.33
N THR A 159 5.39 -1.72 5.61
CA THR A 159 5.35 -2.99 6.34
C THR A 159 4.37 -3.96 5.70
N VAL A 160 3.14 -3.52 5.45
CA VAL A 160 2.11 -4.32 4.78
C VAL A 160 2.61 -4.80 3.42
N LYS A 161 3.09 -3.90 2.56
CA LYS A 161 3.54 -4.26 1.22
C LYS A 161 4.71 -5.24 1.23
N ASN A 162 5.71 -5.01 2.08
CA ASN A 162 6.91 -5.85 2.16
C ASN A 162 6.56 -7.26 2.61
N VAL A 163 5.86 -7.40 3.74
CA VAL A 163 5.51 -8.71 4.30
C VAL A 163 4.56 -9.44 3.35
N TYR A 164 3.55 -8.76 2.81
CA TYR A 164 2.63 -9.39 1.86
C TYR A 164 3.37 -9.92 0.63
N SER A 165 4.29 -9.13 0.07
CA SER A 165 5.06 -9.53 -1.11
C SER A 165 6.05 -10.66 -0.83
N LEU A 166 6.63 -10.70 0.38
CA LEU A 166 7.47 -11.82 0.83
C LEU A 166 6.66 -13.11 0.89
N ARG A 167 5.54 -13.09 1.61
CA ARG A 167 4.70 -14.28 1.81
C ARG A 167 4.07 -14.79 0.54
N ARG A 168 3.70 -13.90 -0.39
CA ARG A 168 3.26 -14.30 -1.73
C ARG A 168 4.36 -15.02 -2.52
N ARG A 169 5.62 -14.62 -2.37
CA ARG A 169 6.75 -15.32 -3.01
C ARG A 169 7.00 -16.70 -2.40
N GLU A 170 6.77 -16.84 -1.09
CA GLU A 170 6.86 -18.13 -0.39
C GLU A 170 5.76 -19.10 -0.85
N SER A 171 4.52 -18.62 -1.02
CA SER A 171 3.40 -19.43 -1.51
C SER A 171 2.40 -18.53 -2.25
N PRO A 172 2.36 -18.61 -3.60
CA PRO A 172 1.49 -17.78 -4.42
C PRO A 172 -0.01 -17.96 -4.11
N ASP A 173 -0.43 -19.18 -3.76
CA ASP A 173 -1.80 -19.56 -3.40
C ASP A 173 -2.12 -19.42 -1.90
N GLY A 174 -1.09 -19.20 -1.06
CA GLY A 174 -1.22 -19.12 0.38
C GLY A 174 -1.51 -20.44 1.09
N LEU A 175 -1.44 -21.59 0.40
CA LEU A 175 -1.77 -22.91 0.98
C LEU A 175 -0.67 -23.44 1.90
N ALA A 176 0.59 -23.23 1.53
CA ALA A 176 1.75 -23.69 2.30
C ALA A 176 2.17 -22.70 3.40
N LEU A 177 1.43 -21.60 3.57
CA LEU A 177 1.75 -20.56 4.53
C LEU A 177 1.31 -20.93 5.96
N LEU A 178 2.19 -20.68 6.92
CA LEU A 178 1.89 -20.78 8.36
C LEU A 178 1.44 -19.43 8.93
N THR A 179 0.54 -19.42 9.91
CA THR A 179 0.14 -18.17 10.58
C THR A 179 1.34 -17.47 11.21
N LEU A 180 1.46 -16.16 11.02
CA LEU A 180 2.53 -15.38 11.64
C LEU A 180 2.34 -15.34 13.16
N LEU A 181 3.40 -15.69 13.89
CA LEU A 181 3.39 -15.58 15.34
C LEU A 181 3.53 -14.11 15.76
N LEU A 182 2.98 -13.75 16.92
CA LEU A 182 3.05 -12.36 17.43
C LEU A 182 4.48 -11.81 17.50
N ARG A 183 5.47 -12.66 17.80
CA ARG A 183 6.89 -12.31 17.80
C ARG A 183 7.39 -11.89 16.41
N GLU A 184 6.94 -12.56 15.36
CA GLU A 184 7.32 -12.29 13.97
C GLU A 184 6.66 -11.01 13.49
N LEU A 185 5.40 -10.77 13.89
CA LEU A 185 4.69 -9.53 13.60
C LEU A 185 5.45 -8.32 14.13
N LYS A 186 5.90 -8.38 15.40
CA LYS A 186 6.71 -7.33 16.02
C LYS A 186 8.07 -7.15 15.34
N ARG A 187 8.73 -8.26 14.96
CA ARG A 187 10.03 -8.23 14.28
C ARG A 187 9.93 -7.53 12.92
N GLN A 188 8.89 -7.82 12.14
CA GLN A 188 8.67 -7.24 10.82
C GLN A 188 8.51 -5.72 10.85
N VAL A 189 7.85 -5.18 11.89
CA VAL A 189 7.76 -3.73 12.09
C VAL A 189 9.16 -3.14 12.27
N GLY A 190 10.00 -3.75 13.12
CA GLY A 190 11.37 -3.30 13.37
C GLY A 190 12.34 -3.44 12.18
N GLU A 191 12.11 -4.42 11.29
CA GLU A 191 12.92 -4.62 10.08
C GLU A 191 12.66 -3.56 9.00
N VAL A 192 11.47 -2.94 9.00
CA VAL A 192 11.11 -1.91 8.03
C VAL A 192 11.42 -0.54 8.62
N GLN A 193 12.31 0.22 7.97
CA GLN A 193 12.59 1.57 8.42
C GLN A 193 11.42 2.53 8.10
N PRO A 194 10.99 3.37 9.06
CA PRO A 194 9.90 4.32 8.87
C PRO A 194 10.21 5.39 7.81
N LEU A 195 11.49 5.71 7.63
CA LEU A 195 12.03 6.62 6.61
C LEU A 195 13.14 5.90 5.83
N GLY A 196 13.27 6.18 4.53
CA GLY A 196 14.46 5.79 3.75
C GLY A 196 15.70 6.58 4.17
N ARG A 197 16.88 6.05 3.83
CA ARG A 197 18.17 6.76 3.98
C ARG A 197 18.26 7.94 3.03
#